data_AF-A0A3P9BPF0-F1
#
_entry.id   AF-A0A3P9BPF0-F1
#
_cell.length_a   1.000
_cell.length_b   1.000
_cell.length_c   1.000
_cell.angle_alpha   90.00
_cell.angle_beta   90.00
_cell.angle_gamma   90.00
#
_symmetry.space_group_name_H-M   'P 1'
#
loop_
_entity.id
_entity.type
_entity.pdbx_description
1 polymer ?
#
loop_
_entity_poly.entity_id
_entity_poly.type
_entity_poly.pdbx_seq_one_letter_code
_entity_poly.pdbx_strand_id
1 'polypeptide(L)'
;MRVNGRAHTLLTLHIFWTKRVNLSGEMPSCPFLQVAGCVSEKVWLRWSSSSSSPPSFSAFVSLLHLESQRMNWISHQLWDSPPLLHLICCVLSLSKEYGSVFTLYFGTNKVVVLAGYETVREALVNYAEEFGERNISPILNDINRGHGILFANGESWKELRYFALTTLKDFASLPINYATANIIFSVVYGCRFDYNEPIFTKMVKRANHATCVTGSASVQLHNMFPRLFRWIKNHQVVLKNVETTIRDVKYLITYLKETLDPDMCQGFVDCFLIWKHKEEEFGIDDSHYSEENLIFTVIDLFVAGTDTTAATLRWGLLLMAKYPHIQEQVHEELRHVVGSRKVSADDRKNLPYTDAVIHEIQRLANILPVCLPHQTSRDVTFQGYFIKKGTIVFPLLTSVLYDESEWESPHTFNPSHFLDKEGKFVRRDAFMPFSAGYRMCLGEGLAKMELFLFFTSLVQRFCFTPTPGITEDELDLTPAVGFTTPPSSHKLCAVSRQ
;
A
#
# COMPACT_ATOMS: atom_id res chain seq x y z
N MET A 1 -33.36 -13.83 54.93
CA MET A 1 -32.98 -12.92 53.83
C MET A 1 -32.55 -13.75 52.62
N ARG A 2 -32.98 -13.40 51.39
CA ARG A 2 -32.55 -14.04 50.12
C ARG A 2 -32.71 -13.06 48.94
N VAL A 3 -31.61 -12.47 48.49
CA VAL A 3 -31.37 -11.87 47.16
C VAL A 3 -29.84 -12.00 46.99
N ASN A 4 -29.22 -12.73 46.07
CA ASN A 4 -29.45 -13.12 44.67
C ASN A 4 -28.92 -12.11 43.62
N GLY A 5 -27.75 -12.41 43.06
CA GLY A 5 -27.36 -12.05 41.69
C GLY A 5 -26.74 -10.66 41.42
N ARG A 6 -25.43 -10.65 41.12
CA ARG A 6 -24.85 -9.82 40.03
C ARG A 6 -23.64 -10.54 39.43
N ALA A 7 -23.44 -10.38 38.12
CA ALA A 7 -22.63 -11.27 37.30
C ALA A 7 -21.11 -11.02 37.41
N HIS A 8 -20.33 -12.10 37.38
CA HIS A 8 -18.97 -12.11 36.86
C HIS A 8 -18.87 -13.13 35.74
N THR A 9 -19.09 -12.69 34.50
CA THR A 9 -18.84 -13.48 33.29
C THR A 9 -17.34 -13.62 33.12
N LEU A 10 -16.78 -14.76 33.54
CA LEU A 10 -15.35 -15.04 33.40
C LEU A 10 -14.98 -15.15 31.93
N LEU A 11 -14.03 -14.31 31.51
CA LEU A 11 -13.56 -14.22 30.14
C LEU A 11 -12.59 -15.37 29.86
N THR A 12 -13.09 -16.49 29.35
CA THR A 12 -12.26 -17.66 29.00
C THR A 12 -11.40 -17.36 27.78
N LEU A 13 -10.20 -16.80 27.98
CA LEU A 13 -9.21 -16.64 26.93
C LEU A 13 -8.70 -18.01 26.47
N HIS A 14 -9.10 -18.44 25.27
CA HIS A 14 -8.37 -19.45 24.50
C HIS A 14 -7.24 -18.78 23.72
N ILE A 15 -6.12 -18.53 24.40
CA ILE A 15 -4.83 -18.30 23.75
C ILE A 15 -4.31 -19.69 23.33
N PHE A 16 -4.54 -20.07 22.07
CA PHE A 16 -4.04 -21.32 21.53
C PHE A 16 -2.58 -21.18 21.09
N TRP A 17 -1.66 -21.80 21.84
CA TRP A 17 -0.27 -21.99 21.42
C TRP A 17 -0.04 -23.35 20.78
N THR A 18 0.88 -23.40 19.83
CA THR A 18 1.26 -24.58 19.05
C THR A 18 1.92 -25.67 19.90
N LYS A 19 1.19 -26.74 20.20
CA LYS A 19 1.78 -27.96 20.76
C LYS A 19 2.40 -28.80 19.64
N ARG A 20 3.72 -29.06 19.72
CA ARG A 20 4.48 -29.88 18.75
C ARG A 20 3.74 -31.18 18.39
N VAL A 21 3.59 -31.43 17.10
CA VAL A 21 3.25 -32.74 16.52
C VAL A 21 4.16 -32.94 15.31
N ASN A 22 4.94 -34.03 15.31
CA ASN A 22 5.83 -34.35 14.19
C ASN A 22 5.01 -34.82 12.99
N LEU A 23 4.93 -34.00 11.96
CA LEU A 23 4.62 -34.37 10.58
C LEU A 23 5.64 -33.68 9.67
N SER A 24 5.94 -34.29 8.53
CA SER A 24 7.14 -34.01 7.71
C SER A 24 6.98 -32.78 6.80
N GLY A 25 6.68 -31.63 7.40
CA GLY A 25 6.66 -30.32 6.76
C GLY A 25 6.73 -29.25 7.85
N GLU A 26 7.90 -28.61 7.99
CA GLU A 26 8.07 -27.52 8.96
C GLU A 26 7.41 -26.25 8.42
N MET A 27 6.42 -25.74 9.15
CA MET A 27 5.82 -24.44 8.86
C MET A 27 6.93 -23.37 8.95
N PRO A 28 7.15 -22.54 7.92
CA PRO A 28 8.30 -21.65 7.84
C PRO A 28 8.40 -20.75 9.08
N SER A 29 9.61 -20.60 9.62
CA SER A 29 9.87 -20.02 10.93
C SER A 29 9.59 -18.51 10.95
N CYS A 30 8.32 -18.17 11.15
CA CYS A 30 7.82 -16.80 11.13
C CYS A 30 7.35 -16.36 12.52
N PRO A 31 8.18 -15.59 13.28
CA PRO A 31 7.78 -15.07 14.59
C PRO A 31 6.47 -14.26 14.54
N PHE A 32 6.24 -13.52 13.44
CA PHE A 32 5.00 -12.78 13.26
C PHE A 32 3.77 -13.70 13.12
N LEU A 33 3.78 -14.71 12.24
CA LEU A 33 2.66 -15.64 12.09
C LEU A 33 2.43 -16.50 13.36
N GLN A 34 3.51 -16.83 14.09
CA GLN A 34 3.44 -17.55 15.36
C GLN A 34 2.75 -16.71 16.45
N VAL A 35 3.16 -15.44 16.63
CA VAL A 35 2.52 -14.51 17.60
C VAL A 35 1.14 -14.06 17.15
N ALA A 36 0.87 -14.03 15.84
CA ALA A 36 -0.44 -13.81 15.26
C ALA A 36 -1.42 -14.99 15.44
N GLY A 37 -0.94 -16.16 15.85
CA GLY A 37 -1.76 -17.38 15.98
C GLY A 37 -2.30 -17.89 14.65
N CYS A 38 -1.58 -17.67 13.54
CA CYS A 38 -2.04 -18.07 12.20
C CYS A 38 -1.96 -19.59 12.02
N VAL A 39 -3.08 -20.21 11.65
CA VAL A 39 -3.21 -21.67 11.45
C VAL A 39 -3.88 -21.94 10.10
N SER A 40 -3.37 -22.91 9.33
CA SER A 40 -4.00 -23.32 8.07
C SER A 40 -5.22 -24.22 8.30
N GLU A 41 -6.21 -24.16 7.41
CA GLU A 41 -7.53 -24.80 7.59
C GLU A 41 -7.42 -26.33 7.76
N LYS A 42 -6.43 -26.97 7.12
CA LYS A 42 -6.09 -28.41 7.28
C LYS A 42 -5.63 -28.76 8.71
N VAL A 43 -4.87 -27.87 9.36
CA VAL A 43 -4.38 -28.06 10.74
C VAL A 43 -5.52 -27.83 11.74
N TRP A 44 -6.34 -26.80 11.51
CA TRP A 44 -7.44 -26.42 12.39
C TRP A 44 -8.51 -27.52 12.50
N LEU A 45 -8.93 -28.09 11.35
CA LEU A 45 -9.88 -29.21 11.31
C LEU A 45 -9.36 -30.42 12.10
N ARG A 46 -8.09 -30.80 11.90
CA ARG A 46 -7.46 -31.95 12.56
C ARG A 46 -7.31 -31.78 14.08
N TRP A 47 -7.23 -30.53 14.57
CA TRP A 47 -7.15 -30.22 16.00
C TRP A 47 -8.52 -30.29 16.68
N SER A 48 -9.58 -29.87 15.98
CA SER A 48 -10.96 -29.92 16.49
C SER A 48 -11.42 -31.34 16.86
N SER A 49 -10.88 -32.36 16.20
CA SER A 49 -11.15 -33.78 16.46
C SER A 49 -10.39 -34.42 17.63
N SER A 50 -9.50 -33.71 18.34
CA SER A 50 -8.46 -34.39 19.16
C SER A 50 -8.17 -33.84 20.56
N SER A 51 -9.09 -33.13 21.23
CA SER A 51 -8.84 -32.67 22.62
C SER A 51 -10.06 -32.69 23.54
N SER A 52 -9.91 -33.32 24.70
CA SER A 52 -10.90 -33.35 25.79
C SER A 52 -10.24 -32.94 27.13
N SER A 53 -10.84 -31.96 27.82
CA SER A 53 -10.44 -31.35 29.11
C SER A 53 -9.27 -30.31 29.10
N PRO A 54 -9.38 -29.19 29.86
CA PRO A 54 -8.35 -28.14 29.98
C PRO A 54 -7.51 -28.21 31.29
N PRO A 55 -6.35 -27.53 31.37
CA PRO A 55 -5.47 -27.49 32.56
C PRO A 55 -5.92 -26.48 33.64
N SER A 56 -5.28 -26.54 34.82
CA SER A 56 -5.69 -25.79 36.02
C SER A 56 -5.01 -24.43 36.24
N PHE A 57 -5.72 -23.55 36.95
CA PHE A 57 -5.38 -22.13 37.15
C PHE A 57 -4.02 -21.85 37.82
N SER A 58 -3.52 -22.76 38.66
CA SER A 58 -2.23 -22.58 39.36
C SER A 58 -1.03 -22.56 38.39
N ALA A 59 -1.03 -23.42 37.37
CA ALA A 59 0.04 -23.46 36.37
C ALA A 59 0.07 -22.20 35.49
N PHE A 60 -1.11 -21.58 35.27
CA PHE A 60 -1.28 -20.40 34.42
C PHE A 60 -0.55 -19.16 34.97
N VAL A 61 -0.61 -18.93 36.28
CA VAL A 61 0.02 -17.76 36.93
C VAL A 61 1.55 -17.84 36.89
N SER A 62 2.12 -19.01 37.17
CA SER A 62 3.58 -19.22 37.09
C SER A 62 4.11 -19.12 35.65
N LEU A 63 3.33 -19.59 34.66
CA LEU A 63 3.66 -19.43 33.24
C LEU A 63 3.65 -17.96 32.82
N LEU A 64 2.66 -17.16 33.23
CA LEU A 64 2.61 -15.72 32.92
C LEU A 64 3.84 -14.95 33.45
N HIS A 65 4.43 -15.38 34.57
CA HIS A 65 5.62 -14.74 35.11
C HIS A 65 6.91 -15.06 34.31
N LEU A 66 7.04 -16.29 33.78
CA LEU A 66 8.10 -16.63 32.82
C LEU A 66 7.88 -15.96 31.45
N GLU A 67 6.65 -15.99 30.94
CA GLU A 67 6.28 -15.38 29.66
C GLU A 67 6.50 -13.86 29.68
N SER A 68 6.37 -13.18 30.83
CA SER A 68 6.74 -11.78 31.00
C SER A 68 8.22 -11.51 30.66
N GLN A 69 9.15 -12.34 31.13
CA GLN A 69 10.57 -12.20 30.77
C GLN A 69 10.85 -12.65 29.33
N ARG A 70 10.08 -13.61 28.81
CA ARG A 70 10.14 -14.06 27.42
C ARG A 70 9.66 -13.01 26.43
N MET A 71 8.65 -12.23 26.80
CA MET A 71 8.13 -11.09 26.04
C MET A 71 9.20 -10.00 25.87
N ASN A 72 10.07 -9.78 26.86
CA ASN A 72 11.22 -8.86 26.73
C ASN A 72 12.30 -9.35 25.77
N TRP A 73 12.38 -10.67 25.50
CA TRP A 73 13.31 -11.25 24.54
C TRP A 73 12.71 -11.24 23.12
N ILE A 74 11.44 -11.60 23.02
CA ILE A 74 10.60 -11.48 21.82
C ILE A 74 10.48 -10.01 21.37
N SER A 75 10.50 -9.04 22.29
CA SER A 75 10.47 -7.60 21.99
C SER A 75 11.78 -7.01 21.45
N HIS A 76 12.82 -7.82 21.25
CA HIS A 76 13.91 -7.47 20.34
C HIS A 76 13.67 -8.10 18.96
N GLN A 77 13.61 -9.44 18.88
CA GLN A 77 13.55 -10.15 17.59
C GLN A 77 12.31 -9.87 16.71
N LEU A 78 11.18 -9.42 17.27
CA LEU A 78 10.01 -8.98 16.46
C LEU A 78 10.15 -7.57 15.85
N TRP A 79 11.15 -6.79 16.27
CA TRP A 79 11.25 -5.36 15.99
C TRP A 79 12.45 -5.02 15.08
N ASP A 80 13.44 -5.91 15.03
CA ASP A 80 14.66 -5.76 14.21
C ASP A 80 14.49 -6.18 12.73
N SER A 81 13.27 -6.56 12.30
CA SER A 81 12.97 -6.94 10.90
C SER A 81 11.57 -6.47 10.48
N PRO A 82 11.34 -6.07 9.21
CA PRO A 82 10.04 -5.55 8.78
C PRO A 82 8.94 -6.63 8.91
N PRO A 83 7.91 -6.44 9.75
CA PRO A 83 6.88 -7.45 9.98
C PRO A 83 6.10 -7.78 8.71
N LEU A 84 5.89 -6.78 7.84
CA LEU A 84 5.25 -6.94 6.55
C LEU A 84 6.13 -7.75 5.58
N LEU A 85 7.45 -7.51 5.52
CA LEU A 85 8.35 -8.25 4.63
C LEU A 85 8.41 -9.74 5.01
N HIS A 86 8.55 -10.04 6.30
CA HIS A 86 8.56 -11.44 6.75
C HIS A 86 7.19 -12.12 6.52
N LEU A 87 6.09 -11.38 6.66
CA LEU A 87 4.76 -11.85 6.28
C LEU A 87 4.68 -12.17 4.78
N ILE A 88 5.14 -11.27 3.90
CA ILE A 88 5.13 -11.48 2.43
C ILE A 88 5.91 -12.74 2.06
N CYS A 89 7.14 -12.90 2.55
CA CYS A 89 7.96 -14.09 2.29
C CYS A 89 7.28 -15.39 2.75
N CYS A 90 6.58 -15.35 3.89
CA CYS A 90 5.87 -16.54 4.39
C CYS A 90 4.59 -16.83 3.61
N VAL A 91 3.85 -15.79 3.17
CA VAL A 91 2.64 -15.97 2.34
C VAL A 91 3.02 -16.49 0.95
N LEU A 92 4.15 -16.05 0.37
CA LEU A 92 4.72 -16.61 -0.87
C LEU A 92 5.20 -18.06 -0.70
N SER A 93 5.81 -18.39 0.44
CA SER A 93 6.16 -19.79 0.75
C SER A 93 4.91 -20.67 0.87
N LEU A 94 3.83 -20.14 1.45
CA LEU A 94 2.55 -20.84 1.57
C LEU A 94 1.83 -20.98 0.22
N SER A 95 1.94 -20.04 -0.72
CA SER A 95 1.39 -20.25 -2.08
C SER A 95 2.12 -21.37 -2.84
N LYS A 96 3.42 -21.59 -2.58
CA LYS A 96 4.15 -22.75 -3.12
C LYS A 96 3.78 -24.10 -2.47
N GLU A 97 3.18 -24.12 -1.27
CA GLU A 97 2.70 -25.34 -0.58
C GLU A 97 1.19 -25.62 -0.82
N TYR A 98 0.35 -24.58 -0.83
CA TYR A 98 -1.12 -24.69 -0.89
C TYR A 98 -1.73 -24.36 -2.25
N GLY A 99 -0.97 -23.78 -3.18
CA GLY A 99 -1.42 -23.37 -4.50
C GLY A 99 -1.84 -21.90 -4.60
N SER A 100 -2.50 -21.54 -5.70
CA SER A 100 -2.87 -20.17 -6.05
C SER A 100 -3.97 -19.56 -5.17
N VAL A 101 -4.84 -20.39 -4.56
CA VAL A 101 -5.97 -19.96 -3.71
C VAL A 101 -5.92 -20.70 -2.38
N PHE A 102 -5.76 -19.97 -1.27
CA PHE A 102 -5.66 -20.59 0.06
C PHE A 102 -6.19 -19.70 1.20
N THR A 103 -6.72 -20.34 2.24
CA THR A 103 -7.20 -19.68 3.46
C THR A 103 -6.08 -19.46 4.48
N LEU A 104 -5.99 -18.25 5.02
CA LEU A 104 -5.28 -17.93 6.26
C LEU A 104 -6.25 -17.35 7.31
N TYR A 105 -5.94 -17.56 8.59
CA TYR A 105 -6.67 -17.01 9.72
C TYR A 105 -5.77 -16.01 10.48
N PHE A 106 -6.00 -14.72 10.26
CA PHE A 106 -5.30 -13.65 10.96
C PHE A 106 -6.07 -13.31 12.23
N GLY A 107 -5.82 -14.08 13.31
CA GLY A 107 -6.60 -14.02 14.53
C GLY A 107 -8.01 -14.52 14.28
N THR A 108 -9.03 -13.68 14.50
CA THR A 108 -10.44 -14.02 14.19
C THR A 108 -10.81 -13.87 12.71
N ASN A 109 -9.93 -13.29 11.89
CA ASN A 109 -10.27 -12.87 10.53
C ASN A 109 -9.89 -13.95 9.50
N LYS A 110 -10.89 -14.56 8.84
CA LYS A 110 -10.65 -15.44 7.67
C LYS A 110 -10.28 -14.57 6.47
N VAL A 111 -9.11 -14.83 5.89
CA VAL A 111 -8.59 -14.20 4.68
C VAL A 111 -8.36 -15.27 3.62
N VAL A 112 -8.79 -15.03 2.39
CA VAL A 112 -8.36 -15.81 1.22
C VAL A 112 -7.21 -15.06 0.56
N VAL A 113 -6.08 -15.74 0.34
CA VAL A 113 -4.97 -15.22 -0.45
C VAL A 113 -5.12 -15.72 -1.88
N LEU A 114 -4.87 -14.83 -2.83
CA LEU A 114 -4.82 -15.12 -4.27
C LEU A 114 -3.40 -14.86 -4.76
N ALA A 115 -2.77 -15.84 -5.40
CA ALA A 115 -1.37 -15.81 -5.80
C ALA A 115 -1.14 -16.40 -7.20
N GLY A 116 -0.08 -15.93 -7.86
CA GLY A 116 0.23 -16.21 -9.27
C GLY A 116 -0.54 -15.30 -10.22
N TYR A 117 0.04 -15.02 -11.39
CA TYR A 117 -0.51 -14.06 -12.37
C TYR A 117 -1.94 -14.39 -12.79
N GLU A 118 -2.20 -15.61 -13.27
CA GLU A 118 -3.50 -16.02 -13.81
C GLU A 118 -4.63 -15.82 -12.79
N THR A 119 -4.41 -16.27 -11.56
CA THR A 119 -5.43 -16.28 -10.49
C THR A 119 -5.72 -14.89 -9.96
N VAL A 120 -4.70 -14.03 -9.80
CA VAL A 120 -4.90 -12.63 -9.41
C VAL A 120 -5.60 -11.85 -10.53
N ARG A 121 -5.27 -12.11 -11.80
CA ARG A 121 -5.93 -11.49 -12.95
C ARG A 121 -7.38 -11.94 -13.08
N GLU A 122 -7.66 -13.23 -12.98
CA GLU A 122 -9.02 -13.79 -13.06
C GLU A 122 -9.93 -13.17 -11.99
N ALA A 123 -9.48 -13.15 -10.73
CA ALA A 123 -10.28 -12.58 -9.64
C ALA A 123 -10.52 -11.07 -9.79
N LEU A 124 -9.50 -10.30 -10.19
CA LEU A 124 -9.64 -8.84 -10.28
C LEU A 124 -10.32 -8.36 -11.57
N VAL A 125 -10.23 -9.11 -12.67
CA VAL A 125 -10.76 -8.70 -13.99
C VAL A 125 -12.06 -9.43 -14.33
N ASN A 126 -12.10 -10.77 -14.21
CA ASN A 126 -13.26 -11.57 -14.60
C ASN A 126 -14.35 -11.59 -13.52
N TYR A 127 -13.95 -11.54 -12.24
CA TYR A 127 -14.83 -11.51 -11.06
C TYR A 127 -14.82 -10.13 -10.37
N ALA A 128 -14.72 -9.06 -11.15
CA ALA A 128 -14.52 -7.69 -10.67
C ALA A 128 -15.69 -7.17 -9.80
N GLU A 129 -16.92 -7.68 -9.97
CA GLU A 129 -18.04 -7.39 -9.07
C GLU A 129 -17.91 -8.14 -7.74
N GLU A 130 -17.63 -9.44 -7.80
CA GLU A 130 -17.54 -10.34 -6.64
C GLU A 130 -16.42 -9.92 -5.70
N PHE A 131 -15.25 -9.55 -6.23
CA PHE A 131 -14.10 -9.06 -5.45
C PHE A 131 -14.00 -7.52 -5.42
N GLY A 132 -15.05 -6.80 -5.81
CA GLY A 132 -15.05 -5.34 -5.99
C GLY A 132 -15.11 -4.50 -4.70
N GLU A 133 -15.38 -5.10 -3.54
CA GLU A 133 -15.42 -4.39 -2.24
C GLU A 133 -14.02 -4.27 -1.61
N ARG A 134 -13.87 -3.30 -0.72
CA ARG A 134 -12.65 -3.01 0.06
C ARG A 134 -12.87 -3.48 1.49
N ASN A 135 -12.00 -4.34 2.02
CA ASN A 135 -12.01 -4.65 3.45
C ASN A 135 -11.41 -3.47 4.24
N ILE A 136 -12.23 -2.83 5.06
CA ILE A 136 -11.85 -1.70 5.90
C ILE A 136 -11.49 -2.26 7.30
N SER A 137 -10.20 -2.37 7.60
CA SER A 137 -9.73 -2.84 8.91
C SER A 137 -9.99 -1.79 10.01
N PRO A 138 -9.95 -2.16 11.31
CA PRO A 138 -10.22 -1.24 12.42
C PRO A 138 -9.46 0.09 12.34
N ILE A 139 -8.14 0.07 12.05
CA ILE A 139 -7.37 1.31 11.91
C ILE A 139 -7.82 2.16 10.71
N LEU A 140 -8.20 1.53 9.59
CA LEU A 140 -8.64 2.22 8.38
C LEU A 140 -10.04 2.84 8.55
N ASN A 141 -10.90 2.18 9.34
CA ASN A 141 -12.19 2.74 9.76
C ASN A 141 -11.99 3.93 10.71
N ASP A 142 -11.06 3.83 11.67
CA ASP A 142 -10.70 4.95 12.55
C ASP A 142 -10.08 6.15 11.78
N ILE A 143 -9.43 5.89 10.64
CA ILE A 143 -8.87 6.91 9.73
C ILE A 143 -9.98 7.58 8.88
N ASN A 144 -10.68 6.84 8.00
CA ASN A 144 -11.61 7.42 7.01
C ASN A 144 -13.08 7.45 7.44
N ARG A 145 -13.47 6.72 8.50
CA ARG A 145 -14.86 6.60 9.00
C ARG A 145 -15.90 6.14 7.98
N GLY A 146 -15.47 5.53 6.88
CA GLY A 146 -16.31 5.07 5.76
C GLY A 146 -16.41 6.03 4.57
N HIS A 147 -15.78 7.21 4.66
CA HIS A 147 -15.76 8.23 3.60
C HIS A 147 -14.57 8.08 2.64
N GLY A 148 -14.60 8.84 1.55
CA GLY A 148 -13.50 8.93 0.58
C GLY A 148 -13.55 7.85 -0.51
N ILE A 149 -12.38 7.48 -1.02
CA ILE A 149 -12.19 6.69 -2.25
C ILE A 149 -11.29 5.46 -2.07
N LEU A 150 -10.39 5.45 -1.09
CA LEU A 150 -9.48 4.33 -0.79
C LEU A 150 -10.13 3.30 0.14
N PHE A 151 -10.81 3.79 1.18
CA PHE A 151 -11.33 3.01 2.31
C PHE A 151 -12.84 3.16 2.50
N ALA A 152 -13.58 3.20 1.38
CA ALA A 152 -15.03 3.29 1.30
C ALA A 152 -15.63 2.19 0.39
N ASN A 153 -16.93 1.95 0.53
CA ASN A 153 -17.74 0.99 -0.24
C ASN A 153 -19.13 1.61 -0.51
N GLY A 154 -19.93 0.99 -1.41
CA GLY A 154 -21.27 1.48 -1.77
C GLY A 154 -21.27 2.54 -2.87
N GLU A 155 -22.41 3.20 -3.07
CA GLU A 155 -22.61 4.17 -4.16
C GLU A 155 -21.75 5.44 -3.98
N SER A 156 -21.62 5.96 -2.75
CA SER A 156 -20.72 7.07 -2.43
C SER A 156 -19.28 6.82 -2.87
N TRP A 157 -18.77 5.60 -2.69
CA TRP A 157 -17.45 5.23 -3.22
C TRP A 157 -17.41 5.26 -4.76
N LYS A 158 -18.46 4.79 -5.46
CA LYS A 158 -18.52 4.80 -6.92
C LYS A 158 -18.54 6.23 -7.46
N GLU A 159 -19.39 7.10 -6.91
CA GLU A 159 -19.56 8.48 -7.36
C GLU A 159 -18.30 9.31 -7.10
N LEU A 160 -17.75 9.27 -5.88
CA LEU A 160 -16.51 9.99 -5.54
C LEU A 160 -15.34 9.50 -6.40
N ARG A 161 -15.27 8.20 -6.71
CA ARG A 161 -14.26 7.63 -7.62
C ARG A 161 -14.48 8.07 -9.07
N TYR A 162 -15.71 8.08 -9.56
CA TYR A 162 -16.04 8.53 -10.91
C TYR A 162 -15.72 10.01 -11.10
N PHE A 163 -16.18 10.86 -10.17
CA PHE A 163 -15.88 12.28 -10.13
C PHE A 163 -14.37 12.56 -10.11
N ALA A 164 -13.61 11.82 -9.30
CA ALA A 164 -12.16 11.93 -9.30
C ALA A 164 -11.51 11.46 -10.62
N LEU A 165 -11.96 10.35 -11.24
CA LEU A 165 -11.48 9.93 -12.56
C LEU A 165 -11.77 10.94 -13.68
N THR A 166 -12.85 11.73 -13.56
CA THR A 166 -13.14 12.81 -14.52
C THR A 166 -12.26 14.04 -14.32
N THR A 167 -11.93 14.40 -13.08
CA THR A 167 -11.30 15.69 -12.73
C THR A 167 -9.77 15.66 -12.68
N LEU A 168 -9.13 14.53 -12.39
CA LEU A 168 -7.68 14.46 -12.09
C LEU A 168 -6.73 14.42 -13.31
N LYS A 169 -7.12 14.93 -14.49
CA LYS A 169 -6.40 14.63 -15.75
C LYS A 169 -5.16 15.50 -16.07
N ASP A 170 -5.04 16.74 -15.55
CA ASP A 170 -4.30 17.79 -16.29
C ASP A 170 -3.21 18.63 -15.54
N PHE A 171 -2.50 18.16 -14.49
CA PHE A 171 -1.47 18.97 -13.75
C PHE A 171 -0.17 18.21 -13.30
N ALA A 172 1.01 18.88 -13.16
CA ALA A 172 2.32 18.22 -12.86
C ALA A 172 3.55 19.06 -12.31
N SER A 173 4.61 18.38 -11.79
CA SER A 173 5.90 18.79 -11.13
C SER A 173 5.83 19.40 -9.68
N LEU A 174 6.83 19.47 -8.74
CA LEU A 174 8.31 19.22 -8.55
C LEU A 174 8.65 19.36 -7.01
N PRO A 175 9.65 18.72 -6.30
CA PRO A 175 10.63 17.60 -6.50
C PRO A 175 10.52 16.36 -5.52
N ILE A 176 10.57 15.12 -6.04
CA ILE A 176 10.41 13.82 -5.30
C ILE A 176 9.33 13.83 -4.21
N ASN A 177 9.60 13.58 -2.91
CA ASN A 177 8.53 13.53 -1.87
C ASN A 177 7.76 14.85 -1.74
N TYR A 178 8.41 15.99 -2.02
CA TYR A 178 7.74 17.28 -2.08
C TYR A 178 7.24 17.60 -3.51
N ALA A 179 7.58 16.81 -4.55
CA ALA A 179 6.95 16.88 -5.87
C ALA A 179 5.60 16.22 -5.85
N THR A 180 5.57 14.94 -5.52
CA THR A 180 4.39 14.10 -5.61
C THR A 180 3.30 14.71 -4.75
N ALA A 181 3.69 15.21 -3.57
CA ALA A 181 2.91 16.13 -2.75
C ALA A 181 2.51 17.44 -3.45
N ASN A 182 3.41 18.25 -4.05
CA ASN A 182 3.01 19.50 -4.72
C ASN A 182 2.17 19.29 -5.97
N ILE A 183 2.28 18.14 -6.64
CA ILE A 183 1.48 17.80 -7.81
C ILE A 183 0.07 17.53 -7.36
N ILE A 184 -0.11 16.59 -6.42
CA ILE A 184 -1.43 16.30 -5.91
C ILE A 184 -2.00 17.51 -5.16
N PHE A 185 -1.17 18.39 -4.57
CA PHE A 185 -1.63 19.68 -4.04
C PHE A 185 -2.12 20.63 -5.15
N SER A 186 -1.39 20.75 -6.27
CA SER A 186 -1.80 21.53 -7.44
C SER A 186 -3.08 20.99 -8.08
N VAL A 187 -3.21 19.67 -8.18
CA VAL A 187 -4.40 19.00 -8.72
C VAL A 187 -5.61 19.19 -7.78
N VAL A 188 -5.39 19.14 -6.46
CA VAL A 188 -6.48 19.15 -5.48
C VAL A 188 -6.94 20.56 -5.09
N TYR A 189 -6.00 21.49 -4.90
CA TYR A 189 -6.23 22.83 -4.36
C TYR A 189 -5.89 23.96 -5.36
N GLY A 190 -5.56 23.64 -6.62
CA GLY A 190 -5.19 24.61 -7.65
C GLY A 190 -3.82 25.30 -7.47
N CYS A 191 -3.19 25.18 -6.31
CA CYS A 191 -2.00 25.94 -5.93
C CYS A 191 -0.78 25.06 -5.59
N ARG A 192 0.41 25.67 -5.55
CA ARG A 192 1.68 24.98 -5.28
C ARG A 192 2.48 25.77 -4.26
N PHE A 193 3.09 25.05 -3.32
CA PHE A 193 3.86 25.65 -2.23
C PHE A 193 5.37 25.60 -2.49
N ASP A 194 6.05 26.62 -1.97
CA ASP A 194 7.50 26.56 -1.76
C ASP A 194 7.85 25.40 -0.82
N TYR A 195 9.00 24.75 -1.05
CA TYR A 195 9.38 23.53 -0.32
C TYR A 195 9.76 23.79 1.14
N ASN A 196 9.89 25.06 1.55
CA ASN A 196 10.10 25.48 2.93
C ASN A 196 8.79 25.78 3.68
N GLU A 197 7.63 25.79 3.00
CA GLU A 197 6.35 26.22 3.57
C GLU A 197 5.96 25.37 4.80
N PRO A 198 5.80 25.97 6.00
CA PRO A 198 5.55 25.23 7.22
C PRO A 198 4.27 24.40 7.26
N ILE A 199 3.21 24.73 6.52
CA ILE A 199 2.00 23.89 6.47
C ILE A 199 2.28 22.65 5.62
N PHE A 200 2.69 22.86 4.37
CA PHE A 200 2.99 21.80 3.40
C PHE A 200 4.00 20.78 3.92
N THR A 201 5.13 21.25 4.46
CA THR A 201 6.19 20.37 4.98
C THR A 201 5.75 19.55 6.19
N LYS A 202 4.81 20.04 7.01
CA LYS A 202 4.20 19.26 8.11
C LYS A 202 3.24 18.19 7.56
N MET A 203 2.41 18.54 6.57
CA MET A 203 1.47 17.59 5.95
C MET A 203 2.22 16.40 5.33
N VAL A 204 3.26 16.65 4.53
CA VAL A 204 4.06 15.58 3.88
C VAL A 204 4.78 14.71 4.91
N LYS A 205 5.44 15.29 5.92
CA LYS A 205 6.11 14.53 6.99
C LYS A 205 5.12 13.66 7.77
N ARG A 206 3.90 14.16 8.02
CA ARG A 206 2.84 13.45 8.74
C ARG A 206 2.22 12.32 7.90
N ALA A 207 2.04 12.51 6.60
CA ALA A 207 1.59 11.47 5.67
C ALA A 207 2.57 10.28 5.64
N ASN A 208 3.85 10.54 5.33
CA ASN A 208 4.89 9.51 5.29
C ASN A 208 4.99 8.77 6.64
N HIS A 209 4.93 9.50 7.77
CA HIS A 209 4.96 8.89 9.09
C HIS A 209 3.72 8.03 9.39
N ALA A 210 2.52 8.44 8.94
CA ALA A 210 1.30 7.65 9.08
C ALA A 210 1.39 6.33 8.28
N THR A 211 1.95 6.35 7.07
CA THR A 211 2.21 5.14 6.27
C THR A 211 3.14 4.16 7.00
N CYS A 212 4.25 4.64 7.57
CA CYS A 212 5.17 3.82 8.34
C CYS A 212 4.53 3.23 9.61
N VAL A 213 3.80 4.05 10.38
CA VAL A 213 3.14 3.58 11.62
C VAL A 213 2.03 2.58 11.33
N THR A 214 1.27 2.76 10.24
CA THR A 214 0.19 1.84 9.85
C THR A 214 0.71 0.45 9.46
N GLY A 215 1.92 0.37 8.89
CA GLY A 215 2.62 -0.90 8.62
C GLY A 215 3.23 -1.59 9.85
N SER A 216 3.30 -0.93 11.01
CA SER A 216 3.98 -1.49 12.19
C SER A 216 3.24 -2.69 12.80
N ALA A 217 3.99 -3.68 13.32
CA ALA A 217 3.42 -4.90 13.93
C ALA A 217 2.35 -4.59 14.99
N SER A 218 2.53 -3.53 15.76
CA SER A 218 1.60 -3.12 16.81
C SER A 218 0.24 -2.64 16.27
N VAL A 219 0.21 -2.01 15.08
CA VAL A 219 -1.04 -1.66 14.38
C VAL A 219 -1.66 -2.89 13.68
N GLN A 220 -0.83 -3.80 13.15
CA GLN A 220 -1.35 -5.05 12.57
C GLN A 220 -1.99 -5.97 13.62
N LEU A 221 -1.36 -6.10 14.81
CA LEU A 221 -1.96 -6.76 15.97
C LEU A 221 -3.27 -6.07 16.42
N HIS A 222 -3.34 -4.73 16.36
CA HIS A 222 -4.60 -4.01 16.58
C HIS A 222 -5.69 -4.38 15.56
N ASN A 223 -5.35 -4.48 14.27
CA ASN A 223 -6.32 -4.88 13.23
C ASN A 223 -6.84 -6.31 13.42
N MET A 224 -6.02 -7.20 14.00
CA MET A 224 -6.39 -8.58 14.29
C MET A 224 -7.21 -8.73 15.58
N PHE A 225 -6.86 -8.00 16.64
CA PHE A 225 -7.50 -8.11 17.96
C PHE A 225 -7.79 -6.72 18.57
N PRO A 226 -8.68 -5.91 17.96
CA PRO A 226 -8.84 -4.49 18.30
C PRO A 226 -9.32 -4.26 19.75
N ARG A 227 -10.06 -5.21 20.33
CA ARG A 227 -10.49 -5.15 21.74
C ARG A 227 -9.34 -5.31 22.74
N LEU A 228 -8.29 -6.05 22.37
CA LEU A 228 -7.13 -6.31 23.23
C LEU A 228 -6.09 -5.18 23.10
N PHE A 229 -5.88 -4.69 21.88
CA PHE A 229 -4.80 -3.78 21.53
C PHE A 229 -5.23 -2.33 21.27
N ARG A 230 -6.40 -1.90 21.77
CA ARG A 230 -6.87 -0.50 21.71
C ARG A 230 -5.96 0.50 22.41
N TRP A 231 -5.16 0.05 23.37
CA TRP A 231 -4.33 0.90 24.23
C TRP A 231 -2.90 1.12 23.70
N ILE A 232 -2.59 0.61 22.50
CA ILE A 232 -1.26 0.72 21.90
C ILE A 232 -0.95 2.19 21.53
N LYS A 233 0.23 2.67 21.95
CA LYS A 233 0.72 4.04 21.68
C LYS A 233 0.67 4.41 20.18
N ASN A 234 0.99 3.48 19.28
CA ASN A 234 0.93 3.70 17.83
C ASN A 234 -0.50 3.98 17.32
N HIS A 235 -1.53 3.35 17.88
CA HIS A 235 -2.93 3.64 17.54
C HIS A 235 -3.30 5.08 17.89
N GLN A 236 -2.92 5.54 19.09
CA GLN A 236 -3.09 6.94 19.53
C GLN A 236 -2.33 7.95 18.65
N VAL A 237 -1.13 7.59 18.16
CA VAL A 237 -0.35 8.40 17.22
C VAL A 237 -1.07 8.52 15.87
N VAL A 238 -1.62 7.43 15.33
CA VAL A 238 -2.42 7.48 14.08
C VAL A 238 -3.64 8.38 14.26
N LEU A 239 -4.44 8.19 15.31
CA LEU A 239 -5.61 9.04 15.59
C LEU A 239 -5.26 10.53 15.66
N LYS A 240 -4.18 10.89 16.38
CA LYS A 240 -3.73 12.28 16.48
C LYS A 240 -3.24 12.84 15.14
N ASN A 241 -2.60 12.02 14.31
CA ASN A 241 -2.17 12.41 12.97
C ASN A 241 -3.37 12.65 12.03
N VAL A 242 -4.42 11.82 12.12
CA VAL A 242 -5.69 12.00 11.38
C VAL A 242 -6.38 13.29 11.81
N GLU A 243 -6.60 13.50 13.12
CA GLU A 243 -7.24 14.70 13.66
C GLU A 243 -6.51 15.99 13.23
N THR A 244 -5.17 15.99 13.30
CA THR A 244 -4.35 17.13 12.85
C THR A 244 -4.42 17.30 11.33
N THR A 245 -4.53 16.24 10.55
CA THR A 245 -4.70 16.34 9.09
C THR A 245 -6.06 16.91 8.71
N ILE A 246 -7.14 16.46 9.36
CA ILE A 246 -8.49 17.02 9.16
C ILE A 246 -8.51 18.51 9.49
N ARG A 247 -7.80 18.95 10.54
CA ARG A 247 -7.67 20.38 10.90
C ARG A 247 -6.97 21.19 9.80
N ASP A 248 -5.81 20.73 9.33
CA ASP A 248 -5.05 21.43 8.29
C ASP A 248 -5.83 21.46 6.96
N VAL A 249 -6.48 20.35 6.60
CA VAL A 249 -7.31 20.24 5.37
C VAL A 249 -8.57 21.11 5.45
N LYS A 250 -9.26 21.18 6.60
CA LYS A 250 -10.38 22.12 6.79
C LYS A 250 -9.94 23.58 6.64
N TYR A 251 -8.78 23.97 7.19
CA TYR A 251 -8.25 25.32 7.04
C TYR A 251 -8.04 25.69 5.55
N LEU A 252 -7.45 24.79 4.77
CA LEU A 252 -7.23 24.97 3.33
C LEU A 252 -8.55 25.02 2.53
N ILE A 253 -9.52 24.17 2.86
CA ILE A 253 -10.84 24.17 2.22
C ILE A 253 -11.64 25.44 2.56
N THR A 254 -11.57 25.96 3.78
CA THR A 254 -12.21 27.24 4.14
C THR A 254 -11.65 28.38 3.31
N TYR A 255 -10.32 28.46 3.14
CA TYR A 255 -9.69 29.47 2.29
C TYR A 255 -10.19 29.39 0.83
N LEU A 256 -10.25 28.18 0.24
CA LEU A 256 -10.77 28.03 -1.13
C LEU A 256 -12.26 28.36 -1.24
N LYS A 257 -13.08 28.06 -0.23
CA LYS A 257 -14.50 28.50 -0.18
C LYS A 257 -14.64 30.03 -0.18
N GLU A 258 -13.70 30.74 0.45
CA GLU A 258 -13.68 32.22 0.48
C GLU A 258 -13.21 32.83 -0.86
N THR A 259 -12.48 32.07 -1.68
CA THR A 259 -11.95 32.50 -2.99
C THR A 259 -12.58 31.79 -4.20
N LEU A 260 -13.70 31.08 -4.01
CA LEU A 260 -14.30 30.22 -5.03
C LEU A 260 -14.91 31.04 -6.18
N ASP A 261 -14.42 30.80 -7.40
CA ASP A 261 -14.98 31.32 -8.64
C ASP A 261 -15.69 30.19 -9.40
N PRO A 262 -17.03 30.21 -9.55
CA PRO A 262 -17.78 29.18 -10.26
C PRO A 262 -17.41 29.01 -11.74
N ASP A 263 -16.88 30.06 -12.38
CA ASP A 263 -16.45 30.05 -13.79
C ASP A 263 -14.98 29.63 -13.94
N MET A 264 -14.21 29.55 -12.84
CA MET A 264 -12.80 29.15 -12.82
C MET A 264 -12.48 28.11 -11.72
N CYS A 265 -12.91 26.85 -11.91
CA CYS A 265 -12.40 25.72 -11.10
C CYS A 265 -10.87 25.59 -11.27
N GLN A 266 -10.11 25.77 -10.19
CA GLN A 266 -8.64 25.73 -10.18
C GLN A 266 -8.11 24.34 -9.77
N GLY A 267 -8.87 23.60 -8.96
CA GLY A 267 -8.56 22.21 -8.58
C GLY A 267 -9.76 21.38 -8.15
N PHE A 268 -9.51 20.13 -7.74
CA PHE A 268 -10.53 19.16 -7.31
C PHE A 268 -11.52 19.73 -6.28
N VAL A 269 -11.04 20.51 -5.29
CA VAL A 269 -11.88 21.11 -4.25
C VAL A 269 -12.92 22.05 -4.85
N ASP A 270 -12.53 22.94 -5.75
CA ASP A 270 -13.44 23.92 -6.36
C ASP A 270 -14.51 23.22 -7.20
N CYS A 271 -14.06 22.27 -8.05
CA CYS A 271 -14.98 21.47 -8.85
C CYS A 271 -15.95 20.66 -7.98
N PHE A 272 -15.52 20.14 -6.83
CA PHE A 272 -16.40 19.43 -5.88
C PHE A 272 -17.42 20.39 -5.27
N LEU A 273 -17.01 21.60 -4.86
CA LEU A 273 -17.91 22.61 -4.29
C LEU A 273 -18.93 23.10 -5.34
N ILE A 274 -18.51 23.29 -6.59
CA ILE A 274 -19.39 23.66 -7.72
C ILE A 274 -20.40 22.55 -8.02
N TRP A 275 -20.00 21.26 -7.97
CA TRP A 275 -20.93 20.14 -8.13
C TRP A 275 -21.90 20.02 -6.95
N LYS A 276 -21.40 20.16 -5.72
CA LYS A 276 -22.21 20.18 -4.51
C LYS A 276 -23.33 21.22 -4.57
N HIS A 277 -23.01 22.46 -4.94
CA HIS A 277 -24.00 23.53 -5.03
C HIS A 277 -25.03 23.28 -6.14
N LYS A 278 -24.65 22.66 -7.26
CA LYS A 278 -25.60 22.27 -8.31
C LYS A 278 -26.60 21.21 -7.82
N GLU A 279 -26.15 20.20 -7.07
CA GLU A 279 -27.07 19.20 -6.51
C GLU A 279 -28.00 19.78 -5.43
N GLU A 280 -27.50 20.74 -4.65
CA GLU A 280 -28.30 21.52 -3.69
C GLU A 280 -29.35 22.39 -4.39
N GLU A 281 -29.01 23.05 -5.51
CA GLU A 281 -29.95 23.80 -6.37
C GLU A 281 -31.01 22.90 -7.03
N PHE A 282 -30.66 21.67 -7.40
CA PHE A 282 -31.60 20.69 -7.95
C PHE A 282 -32.44 19.96 -6.88
N GLY A 283 -32.19 20.20 -5.59
CA GLY A 283 -32.97 19.60 -4.50
C GLY A 283 -32.72 18.10 -4.30
N ILE A 284 -31.49 17.63 -4.47
CA ILE A 284 -31.12 16.22 -4.34
C ILE A 284 -30.82 15.88 -2.86
N ASP A 285 -31.84 15.40 -2.14
CA ASP A 285 -31.78 15.11 -0.70
C ASP A 285 -30.73 14.04 -0.29
N ASP A 286 -30.40 13.08 -1.17
CA ASP A 286 -29.41 12.00 -0.91
C ASP A 286 -28.04 12.27 -1.54
N SER A 287 -27.67 13.55 -1.70
CA SER A 287 -26.38 13.94 -2.29
C SER A 287 -25.19 13.36 -1.51
N HIS A 288 -24.34 12.62 -2.23
CA HIS A 288 -23.10 12.09 -1.67
C HIS A 288 -21.98 13.15 -1.57
N TYR A 289 -22.20 14.39 -2.01
CA TYR A 289 -21.25 15.50 -1.91
C TYR A 289 -21.31 16.18 -0.53
N SER A 290 -20.93 15.46 0.52
CA SER A 290 -20.83 15.97 1.89
C SER A 290 -19.45 16.60 2.18
N GLU A 291 -19.36 17.49 3.18
CA GLU A 291 -18.06 18.06 3.60
C GLU A 291 -17.10 16.98 4.12
N GLU A 292 -17.61 15.93 4.77
CA GLU A 292 -16.78 14.81 5.23
C GLU A 292 -16.24 14.01 4.03
N ASN A 293 -17.07 13.74 3.01
CA ASN A 293 -16.62 13.09 1.77
C ASN A 293 -15.58 13.94 1.02
N LEU A 294 -15.73 15.27 0.97
CA LEU A 294 -14.70 16.16 0.43
C LEU A 294 -13.37 16.01 1.19
N ILE A 295 -13.39 16.18 2.51
CA ILE A 295 -12.19 16.13 3.35
C ILE A 295 -11.47 14.79 3.24
N PHE A 296 -12.20 13.67 3.34
CA PHE A 296 -11.58 12.34 3.26
C PHE A 296 -11.12 11.98 1.85
N THR A 297 -11.80 12.42 0.79
CA THR A 297 -11.30 12.26 -0.59
C THR A 297 -10.02 13.08 -0.82
N VAL A 298 -9.96 14.31 -0.32
CA VAL A 298 -8.76 15.17 -0.36
C VAL A 298 -7.58 14.54 0.39
N ILE A 299 -7.82 13.95 1.57
CA ILE A 299 -6.80 13.23 2.34
C ILE A 299 -6.32 11.96 1.61
N ASP A 300 -7.25 11.15 1.11
CA ASP A 300 -6.97 9.93 0.34
C ASP A 300 -6.08 10.22 -0.88
N LEU A 301 -6.46 11.24 -1.67
CA LEU A 301 -5.69 11.68 -2.83
C LEU A 301 -4.29 12.13 -2.42
N PHE A 302 -4.18 13.03 -1.44
CA PHE A 302 -2.89 13.56 -0.98
C PHE A 302 -1.93 12.46 -0.49
N VAL A 303 -2.42 11.51 0.31
CA VAL A 303 -1.58 10.43 0.86
C VAL A 303 -1.16 9.44 -0.24
N ALA A 304 -2.09 8.98 -1.08
CA ALA A 304 -1.80 8.00 -2.13
C ALA A 304 -0.86 8.56 -3.21
N GLY A 305 -1.11 9.79 -3.66
CA GLY A 305 -0.27 10.48 -4.64
C GLY A 305 1.13 10.80 -4.12
N THR A 306 1.27 11.16 -2.83
CA THR A 306 2.56 11.54 -2.25
C THR A 306 3.53 10.36 -2.09
N ASP A 307 3.16 9.35 -1.29
CA ASP A 307 4.14 8.35 -0.82
C ASP A 307 4.57 7.38 -1.93
N THR A 308 3.62 6.87 -2.71
CA THR A 308 3.84 5.76 -3.65
C THR A 308 4.76 6.13 -4.81
N THR A 309 4.50 7.25 -5.49
CA THR A 309 5.37 7.75 -6.56
C THR A 309 6.75 8.13 -6.01
N ALA A 310 6.82 8.76 -4.82
CA ALA A 310 8.10 9.18 -4.25
C ALA A 310 8.97 8.00 -3.80
N ALA A 311 8.36 6.95 -3.22
CA ALA A 311 9.02 5.70 -2.92
C ALA A 311 9.59 5.04 -4.19
N THR A 312 8.82 5.02 -5.27
CA THR A 312 9.24 4.48 -6.58
C THR A 312 10.36 5.30 -7.21
N LEU A 313 10.32 6.64 -7.14
CA LEU A 313 11.43 7.50 -7.59
C LEU A 313 12.71 7.27 -6.77
N ARG A 314 12.59 7.11 -5.45
CA ARG A 314 13.74 6.76 -4.59
C ARG A 314 14.32 5.39 -4.93
N TRP A 315 13.50 4.40 -5.28
CA TRP A 315 13.98 3.14 -5.84
C TRP A 315 14.71 3.35 -7.17
N GLY A 316 14.13 4.14 -8.09
CA GLY A 316 14.75 4.45 -9.37
C GLY A 316 16.15 5.05 -9.24
N LEU A 317 16.34 6.04 -8.37
CA LEU A 317 17.66 6.65 -8.14
C LEU A 317 18.65 5.67 -7.48
N LEU A 318 18.20 4.86 -6.53
CA LEU A 318 19.02 3.82 -5.89
C LEU A 318 19.48 2.74 -6.89
N LEU A 319 18.56 2.31 -7.76
CA LEU A 319 18.84 1.33 -8.82
C LEU A 319 19.76 1.92 -9.90
N MET A 320 19.61 3.20 -10.26
CA MET A 320 20.56 3.87 -11.17
C MET A 320 21.96 3.97 -10.58
N ALA A 321 22.09 4.24 -9.28
CA ALA A 321 23.38 4.26 -8.60
C ALA A 321 23.98 2.86 -8.41
N LYS A 322 23.16 1.79 -8.30
CA LYS A 322 23.64 0.40 -8.21
C LYS A 322 23.98 -0.21 -9.57
N TYR A 323 23.32 0.23 -10.64
CA TYR A 323 23.50 -0.28 -12.00
C TYR A 323 23.94 0.85 -12.95
N PRO A 324 25.17 1.40 -12.79
CA PRO A 324 25.62 2.57 -13.56
C PRO A 324 25.64 2.33 -15.08
N HIS A 325 25.78 1.08 -15.54
CA HIS A 325 25.70 0.74 -16.96
C HIS A 325 24.27 0.92 -17.53
N ILE A 326 23.22 0.61 -16.76
CA ILE A 326 21.82 0.90 -17.14
C ILE A 326 21.58 2.40 -17.12
N GLN A 327 22.12 3.10 -16.10
CA GLN A 327 22.02 4.56 -16.00
C GLN A 327 22.64 5.27 -17.21
N GLU A 328 23.78 4.80 -17.71
CA GLU A 328 24.42 5.37 -18.89
C GLU A 328 23.65 5.03 -20.18
N GLN A 329 23.06 3.83 -20.30
CA GLN A 329 22.19 3.48 -21.42
C GLN A 329 20.92 4.36 -21.47
N VAL A 330 20.31 4.67 -20.31
CA VAL A 330 19.23 5.67 -20.20
C VAL A 330 19.75 7.06 -20.60
N HIS A 331 20.92 7.47 -20.11
CA HIS A 331 21.44 8.81 -20.37
C HIS A 331 21.72 9.04 -21.86
N GLU A 332 22.34 8.09 -22.55
CA GLU A 332 22.68 8.25 -23.97
C GLU A 332 21.44 8.11 -24.89
N GLU A 333 20.42 7.34 -24.50
CA GLU A 333 19.11 7.35 -25.19
C GLU A 333 18.44 8.73 -25.07
N LEU A 334 18.38 9.29 -23.85
CA LEU A 334 17.89 10.64 -23.60
C LEU A 334 18.71 11.70 -24.37
N ARG A 335 20.04 11.56 -24.42
CA ARG A 335 20.92 12.48 -25.15
C ARG A 335 20.69 12.43 -26.65
N HIS A 336 20.40 11.26 -27.22
CA HIS A 336 20.13 11.10 -28.64
C HIS A 336 18.75 11.65 -29.05
N VAL A 337 17.70 11.38 -28.26
CA VAL A 337 16.30 11.67 -28.61
C VAL A 337 15.82 13.04 -28.07
N VAL A 338 16.34 13.46 -26.92
CA VAL A 338 15.99 14.72 -26.26
C VAL A 338 17.14 15.72 -26.35
N GLY A 339 18.38 15.29 -26.12
CA GLY A 339 19.53 16.19 -25.99
C GLY A 339 19.42 17.04 -24.73
N SER A 340 19.66 18.36 -24.85
CA SER A 340 19.68 19.30 -23.72
C SER A 340 18.34 20.01 -23.43
N ARG A 341 17.30 19.81 -24.26
CA ARG A 341 15.96 20.42 -24.02
C ARG A 341 15.27 19.77 -22.83
N LYS A 342 14.27 20.44 -22.25
CA LYS A 342 13.42 19.83 -21.22
C LYS A 342 12.63 18.63 -21.80
N VAL A 343 12.61 17.52 -21.08
CA VAL A 343 11.81 16.33 -21.44
C VAL A 343 10.31 16.64 -21.33
N SER A 344 9.53 16.10 -22.25
CA SER A 344 8.06 16.17 -22.33
C SER A 344 7.44 14.78 -22.29
N ALA A 345 6.17 14.66 -21.91
CA ALA A 345 5.50 13.36 -21.85
C ALA A 345 5.41 12.67 -23.23
N ASP A 346 5.39 13.46 -24.31
CA ASP A 346 5.43 12.98 -25.69
C ASP A 346 6.72 12.26 -26.08
N ASP A 347 7.84 12.53 -25.39
CA ASP A 347 9.14 11.91 -25.71
C ASP A 347 9.15 10.40 -25.40
N ARG A 348 8.29 9.95 -24.48
CA ARG A 348 8.20 8.56 -24.00
C ARG A 348 8.11 7.54 -25.12
N LYS A 349 7.31 7.82 -26.16
CA LYS A 349 7.10 6.93 -27.32
C LYS A 349 8.36 6.70 -28.18
N ASN A 350 9.39 7.53 -27.98
CA ASN A 350 10.67 7.49 -28.68
C ASN A 350 11.82 7.02 -27.76
N LEU A 351 11.53 6.62 -26.51
CA LEU A 351 12.50 6.27 -25.48
C LEU A 351 12.22 4.85 -24.92
N PRO A 352 12.26 3.80 -25.77
CA PRO A 352 11.84 2.45 -25.39
C PRO A 352 12.68 1.85 -24.25
N TYR A 353 14.00 2.09 -24.22
CA TYR A 353 14.87 1.57 -23.15
C TYR A 353 14.58 2.28 -21.82
N THR A 354 14.42 3.59 -21.84
CA THR A 354 14.07 4.37 -20.64
C THR A 354 12.70 3.98 -20.10
N ASP A 355 11.69 3.74 -20.96
CA ASP A 355 10.37 3.30 -20.50
C ASP A 355 10.42 1.86 -19.94
N ALA A 356 11.22 0.97 -20.54
CA ALA A 356 11.49 -0.37 -20.01
C ALA A 356 12.16 -0.31 -18.63
N VAL A 357 13.15 0.56 -18.44
CA VAL A 357 13.79 0.82 -17.14
C VAL A 357 12.77 1.34 -16.11
N ILE A 358 11.89 2.28 -16.47
CA ILE A 358 10.85 2.79 -15.57
C ILE A 358 9.84 1.72 -15.18
N HIS A 359 9.47 0.82 -16.10
CA HIS A 359 8.61 -0.34 -15.79
C HIS A 359 9.32 -1.35 -14.87
N GLU A 360 10.58 -1.68 -15.14
CA GLU A 360 11.36 -2.60 -14.30
C GLU A 360 11.59 -2.03 -12.89
N ILE A 361 11.78 -0.71 -12.75
CA ILE A 361 11.82 -0.03 -11.44
C ILE A 361 10.53 -0.27 -10.67
N GLN A 362 9.36 -0.11 -11.31
CA GLN A 362 8.06 -0.34 -10.66
C GLN A 362 7.84 -1.83 -10.30
N ARG A 363 8.26 -2.75 -11.18
CA ARG A 363 8.15 -4.20 -10.95
C ARG A 363 8.97 -4.63 -9.73
N LEU A 364 10.23 -4.22 -9.66
CA LEU A 364 11.16 -4.59 -8.59
C LEU A 364 10.93 -3.81 -7.29
N ALA A 365 10.44 -2.56 -7.36
CA ALA A 365 10.06 -1.78 -6.17
C ALA A 365 8.84 -2.35 -5.44
N ASN A 366 7.90 -2.96 -6.18
CA ASN A 366 6.75 -3.72 -5.67
C ASN A 366 6.01 -3.00 -4.52
N ILE A 367 5.73 -1.70 -4.68
CA ILE A 367 5.38 -0.76 -3.60
C ILE A 367 4.23 -1.19 -2.67
N LEU A 368 3.27 -1.98 -3.18
CA LEU A 368 2.17 -2.55 -2.39
C LEU A 368 2.11 -4.08 -2.56
N PRO A 369 3.00 -4.84 -1.88
CA PRO A 369 3.24 -6.27 -2.11
C PRO A 369 2.02 -7.19 -2.02
N VAL A 370 1.01 -6.80 -1.23
CA VAL A 370 -0.21 -7.55 -0.88
C VAL A 370 -1.49 -6.85 -1.37
N CYS A 371 -1.35 -5.87 -2.28
CA CYS A 371 -2.41 -4.92 -2.67
C CYS A 371 -2.99 -4.15 -1.47
N LEU A 372 -4.11 -3.45 -1.68
CA LEU A 372 -5.03 -3.06 -0.60
C LEU A 372 -6.04 -4.19 -0.37
N PRO A 373 -6.38 -4.58 0.87
CA PRO A 373 -7.32 -5.68 1.14
C PRO A 373 -8.67 -5.57 0.42
N HIS A 374 -9.04 -6.57 -0.37
CA HIS A 374 -10.36 -6.71 -0.98
C HIS A 374 -11.34 -7.40 -0.02
N GLN A 375 -12.62 -7.36 -0.36
CA GLN A 375 -13.70 -8.09 0.30
C GLN A 375 -14.67 -8.64 -0.73
N THR A 376 -15.30 -9.79 -0.45
CA THR A 376 -16.31 -10.37 -1.35
C THR A 376 -17.67 -9.70 -1.20
N SER A 377 -18.19 -9.11 -2.28
CA SER A 377 -19.49 -8.41 -2.32
C SER A 377 -20.69 -9.37 -2.31
N ARG A 378 -20.50 -10.62 -2.71
CA ARG A 378 -21.50 -11.69 -2.71
C ARG A 378 -20.83 -13.05 -2.46
N ASP A 379 -21.63 -14.08 -2.24
CA ASP A 379 -21.13 -15.47 -2.24
C ASP A 379 -20.66 -15.82 -3.66
N VAL A 380 -19.46 -16.39 -3.81
CA VAL A 380 -18.84 -16.73 -5.10
C VAL A 380 -18.20 -18.11 -5.06
N THR A 381 -18.28 -18.85 -6.16
CA THR A 381 -17.46 -20.06 -6.39
C THR A 381 -16.34 -19.70 -7.34
N PHE A 382 -15.10 -19.68 -6.85
CA PHE A 382 -13.91 -19.24 -7.57
C PHE A 382 -12.86 -20.38 -7.60
N GLN A 383 -12.42 -20.78 -8.79
CA GLN A 383 -11.53 -21.94 -9.00
C GLN A 383 -11.97 -23.23 -8.25
N GLY A 384 -13.28 -23.45 -8.13
CA GLY A 384 -13.88 -24.57 -7.39
C GLY A 384 -14.05 -24.37 -5.87
N TYR A 385 -13.50 -23.29 -5.30
CA TYR A 385 -13.64 -22.95 -3.88
C TYR A 385 -14.85 -22.04 -3.65
N PHE A 386 -15.70 -22.38 -2.68
CA PHE A 386 -16.78 -21.49 -2.24
C PHE A 386 -16.26 -20.44 -1.25
N ILE A 387 -16.38 -19.16 -1.61
CA ILE A 387 -15.98 -18.00 -0.81
C ILE A 387 -17.24 -17.20 -0.47
N LYS A 388 -17.56 -17.12 0.82
CA LYS A 388 -18.76 -16.42 1.31
C LYS A 388 -18.60 -14.89 1.21
N LYS A 389 -19.69 -14.15 0.99
CA LYS A 389 -19.79 -12.68 1.13
C LYS A 389 -19.15 -12.20 2.43
N GLY A 390 -18.44 -11.09 2.35
CA GLY A 390 -17.75 -10.46 3.49
C GLY A 390 -16.41 -11.10 3.84
N THR A 391 -15.97 -12.14 3.13
CA THR A 391 -14.63 -12.72 3.31
C THR A 391 -13.58 -11.73 2.81
N ILE A 392 -12.51 -11.56 3.58
CA ILE A 392 -11.38 -10.69 3.23
C ILE A 392 -10.52 -11.40 2.18
N VAL A 393 -10.05 -10.67 1.17
CA VAL A 393 -9.25 -11.22 0.07
C VAL A 393 -7.97 -10.40 -0.13
N PHE A 394 -6.83 -11.07 -0.20
CA PHE A 394 -5.51 -10.45 -0.44
C PHE A 394 -5.00 -10.88 -1.83
N PRO A 395 -5.08 -10.03 -2.86
CA PRO A 395 -4.38 -10.22 -4.13
C PRO A 395 -2.87 -9.99 -3.92
N LEU A 396 -2.08 -11.05 -3.98
CA LEU A 396 -0.65 -11.02 -3.67
C LEU A 396 0.15 -10.52 -4.89
N LEU A 397 0.17 -9.21 -5.14
CA LEU A 397 0.85 -8.60 -6.29
C LEU A 397 2.32 -9.02 -6.42
N THR A 398 3.00 -9.28 -5.30
CA THR A 398 4.38 -9.84 -5.32
C THR A 398 4.47 -11.15 -6.11
N SER A 399 3.50 -12.05 -5.96
CA SER A 399 3.48 -13.32 -6.69
C SER A 399 3.15 -13.18 -8.18
N VAL A 400 2.78 -11.97 -8.62
CA VAL A 400 2.58 -11.62 -10.03
C VAL A 400 3.84 -10.94 -10.58
N LEU A 401 4.37 -9.95 -9.86
CA LEU A 401 5.55 -9.17 -10.28
C LEU A 401 6.87 -9.96 -10.18
N TYR A 402 6.87 -11.10 -9.50
CA TYR A 402 7.97 -12.06 -9.41
C TYR A 402 7.56 -13.48 -9.85
N ASP A 403 6.50 -13.61 -10.65
CA ASP A 403 6.05 -14.91 -11.16
C ASP A 403 7.11 -15.51 -12.11
N GLU A 404 7.69 -16.66 -11.73
CA GLU A 404 8.74 -17.36 -12.49
C GLU A 404 8.26 -17.85 -13.87
N SER A 405 6.95 -17.82 -14.15
CA SER A 405 6.39 -18.11 -15.48
C SER A 405 6.23 -16.88 -16.39
N GLU A 406 6.15 -15.67 -15.82
CA GLU A 406 5.92 -14.41 -16.55
C GLU A 406 7.16 -13.53 -16.67
N TRP A 407 8.23 -13.81 -15.91
CA TRP A 407 9.48 -13.04 -15.91
C TRP A 407 10.68 -13.99 -15.98
N GLU A 408 11.58 -13.77 -16.93
CA GLU A 408 12.73 -14.64 -17.17
C GLU A 408 13.80 -14.55 -16.06
N SER A 409 13.82 -13.44 -15.31
CA SER A 409 14.81 -13.16 -14.26
C SER A 409 14.21 -12.34 -13.09
N PRO A 410 13.17 -12.86 -12.39
CA PRO A 410 12.28 -12.05 -11.56
C PRO A 410 12.98 -11.34 -10.39
N HIS A 411 14.01 -11.96 -9.80
CA HIS A 411 14.71 -11.40 -8.63
C HIS A 411 15.88 -10.46 -8.98
N THR A 412 16.17 -10.24 -10.26
CA THR A 412 17.19 -9.29 -10.73
C THR A 412 16.56 -8.08 -11.40
N PHE A 413 17.25 -6.93 -11.36
CA PHE A 413 16.87 -5.73 -12.11
C PHE A 413 17.29 -5.89 -13.58
N ASN A 414 16.34 -6.20 -14.45
CA ASN A 414 16.59 -6.48 -15.87
C ASN A 414 15.57 -5.76 -16.78
N PRO A 415 15.92 -4.60 -17.36
CA PRO A 415 15.04 -3.87 -18.28
C PRO A 415 14.58 -4.69 -19.50
N SER A 416 15.31 -5.74 -19.87
CA SER A 416 14.97 -6.62 -21.01
C SER A 416 13.61 -7.33 -20.85
N HIS A 417 13.08 -7.45 -19.62
CA HIS A 417 11.72 -7.94 -19.37
C HIS A 417 10.63 -7.16 -20.14
N PHE A 418 10.92 -5.91 -20.53
CA PHE A 418 10.02 -5.00 -21.23
C PHE A 418 10.54 -4.63 -22.64
N LEU A 419 11.41 -5.43 -23.24
CA LEU A 419 11.97 -5.18 -24.57
C LEU A 419 11.79 -6.39 -25.51
N ASP A 420 11.52 -6.15 -26.80
CA ASP A 420 11.62 -7.18 -27.84
C ASP A 420 13.08 -7.37 -28.31
N LYS A 421 13.29 -8.31 -29.25
CA LYS A 421 14.63 -8.63 -29.79
C LYS A 421 15.19 -7.48 -30.64
N GLU A 422 14.31 -6.57 -31.06
CA GLU A 422 14.57 -5.38 -31.86
C GLU A 422 14.79 -4.13 -30.97
N GLY A 423 14.73 -4.27 -29.64
CA GLY A 423 14.98 -3.20 -28.67
C GLY A 423 13.81 -2.23 -28.45
N LYS A 424 12.58 -2.59 -28.85
CA LYS A 424 11.38 -1.76 -28.65
C LYS A 424 10.66 -2.15 -27.36
N PHE A 425 9.96 -1.19 -26.77
CA PHE A 425 9.18 -1.41 -25.56
C PHE A 425 8.00 -2.38 -25.78
N VAL A 426 7.90 -3.39 -24.92
CA VAL A 426 6.83 -4.38 -24.88
C VAL A 426 6.09 -4.30 -23.55
N ARG A 427 4.77 -4.08 -23.60
CA ARG A 427 3.90 -4.18 -22.43
C ARG A 427 3.67 -5.66 -22.08
N ARG A 428 4.03 -6.06 -20.86
CA ARG A 428 3.63 -7.36 -20.25
C ARG A 428 2.30 -7.18 -19.53
N ASP A 429 1.37 -8.13 -19.65
CA ASP A 429 0.09 -8.08 -18.93
C ASP A 429 0.24 -8.43 -17.43
N ALA A 430 1.26 -9.21 -17.06
CA ALA A 430 1.64 -9.43 -15.66
C ALA A 430 2.17 -8.16 -14.95
N PHE A 431 2.39 -7.06 -15.66
CA PHE A 431 2.75 -5.77 -15.06
C PHE A 431 1.55 -5.11 -14.35
N MET A 432 1.24 -5.56 -13.13
CA MET A 432 0.12 -5.07 -12.33
C MET A 432 0.50 -4.36 -11.01
N PRO A 433 1.52 -3.47 -10.94
CA PRO A 433 1.85 -2.74 -9.71
C PRO A 433 0.74 -1.76 -9.26
N PHE A 434 -0.17 -1.42 -10.16
CA PHE A 434 -1.35 -0.58 -9.88
C PHE A 434 -2.63 -1.37 -9.57
N SER A 435 -2.52 -2.71 -9.42
CA SER A 435 -3.66 -3.64 -9.37
C SER A 435 -4.51 -3.60 -10.66
N ALA A 436 -5.68 -4.24 -10.64
CA ALA A 436 -6.58 -4.37 -11.79
C ALA A 436 -8.06 -4.24 -11.42
N GLY A 437 -8.92 -4.18 -12.43
CA GLY A 437 -10.38 -4.15 -12.27
C GLY A 437 -10.94 -2.91 -11.59
N TYR A 438 -12.11 -3.05 -10.98
CA TYR A 438 -12.87 -1.92 -10.40
C TYR A 438 -12.08 -1.10 -9.36
N ARG A 439 -11.10 -1.71 -8.68
CA ARG A 439 -10.25 -1.09 -7.66
C ARG A 439 -8.82 -0.79 -8.12
N MET A 440 -8.52 -0.84 -9.42
CA MET A 440 -7.24 -0.39 -9.98
C MET A 440 -6.90 1.05 -9.55
N CYS A 441 -5.61 1.37 -9.45
CA CYS A 441 -5.15 2.66 -8.93
C CYS A 441 -5.78 3.83 -9.69
N LEU A 442 -6.46 4.72 -8.96
CA LEU A 442 -7.06 5.94 -9.50
C LEU A 442 -6.02 6.83 -10.21
N GLY A 443 -4.82 6.92 -9.63
CA GLY A 443 -3.73 7.77 -10.10
C GLY A 443 -2.77 7.10 -11.07
N GLU A 444 -3.08 5.95 -11.66
CA GLU A 444 -2.14 5.22 -12.55
C GLU A 444 -1.57 6.12 -13.66
N GLY A 445 -2.42 6.86 -14.37
CA GLY A 445 -1.99 7.74 -15.47
C GLY A 445 -1.07 8.86 -15.00
N LEU A 446 -1.45 9.53 -13.91
CA LEU A 446 -0.66 10.59 -13.28
C LEU A 446 0.68 10.04 -12.79
N ALA A 447 0.69 8.98 -11.99
CA ALA A 447 1.90 8.35 -11.47
C ALA A 447 2.86 7.92 -12.59
N LYS A 448 2.36 7.30 -13.68
CA LYS A 448 3.20 6.94 -14.83
C LYS A 448 3.81 8.16 -15.53
N MET A 449 3.08 9.27 -15.64
CA MET A 449 3.59 10.53 -16.20
C MET A 449 4.62 11.18 -15.26
N GLU A 450 4.35 11.20 -13.95
CA GLU A 450 5.29 11.69 -12.94
C GLU A 450 6.60 10.90 -12.96
N LEU A 451 6.53 9.57 -12.83
CA LEU A 451 7.69 8.69 -12.84
C LEU A 451 8.58 8.96 -14.05
N PHE A 452 7.99 9.00 -15.25
CA PHE A 452 8.70 9.31 -16.47
C PHE A 452 9.34 10.71 -16.45
N LEU A 453 8.59 11.77 -16.16
CA LEU A 453 9.10 13.15 -16.22
C LEU A 453 10.17 13.43 -15.15
N PHE A 454 10.04 12.87 -13.95
CA PHE A 454 11.05 13.02 -12.90
C PHE A 454 12.31 12.24 -13.18
N PHE A 455 12.17 10.94 -13.48
CA PHE A 455 13.30 10.07 -13.73
C PHE A 455 14.18 10.59 -14.87
N THR A 456 13.56 10.91 -16.01
CA THR A 456 14.27 11.46 -17.17
C THR A 456 14.88 12.83 -16.90
N SER A 457 14.16 13.78 -16.29
CA SER A 457 14.71 15.11 -15.97
C SER A 457 15.87 15.06 -14.97
N LEU A 458 15.95 14.03 -14.13
CA LEU A 458 17.04 13.81 -13.19
C LEU A 458 18.24 13.14 -13.87
N VAL A 459 18.05 12.01 -14.56
CA VAL A 459 19.16 11.26 -15.23
C VAL A 459 19.73 12.02 -16.44
N GLN A 460 18.95 12.89 -17.09
CA GLN A 460 19.45 13.83 -18.10
C GLN A 460 20.50 14.81 -17.52
N ARG A 461 20.38 15.20 -16.25
CA ARG A 461 21.15 16.31 -15.65
C ARG A 461 22.19 15.88 -14.62
N PHE A 462 22.04 14.68 -14.07
CA PHE A 462 22.88 14.16 -13.00
C PHE A 462 23.24 12.70 -13.23
N CYS A 463 24.47 12.33 -12.89
CA CYS A 463 24.88 10.97 -12.61
C CYS A 463 24.69 10.70 -11.12
N PHE A 464 23.92 9.67 -10.79
CA PHE A 464 23.69 9.22 -9.42
C PHE A 464 24.70 8.13 -9.08
N THR A 465 25.45 8.32 -8.01
CA THR A 465 26.51 7.41 -7.55
C THR A 465 26.39 7.12 -6.05
N PRO A 466 27.02 6.04 -5.54
CA PRO A 466 27.23 5.85 -4.11
C PRO A 466 27.92 7.06 -3.45
N THR A 467 27.80 7.21 -2.14
CA THR A 467 28.61 8.18 -1.39
C THR A 467 30.08 7.73 -1.34
N PRO A 468 31.07 8.66 -1.31
CA PRO A 468 32.49 8.30 -1.28
C PRO A 468 32.84 7.29 -0.19
N GLY A 469 33.51 6.21 -0.58
CA GLY A 469 33.85 5.09 0.32
C GLY A 469 32.82 3.96 0.41
N ILE A 470 31.75 4.00 -0.41
CA ILE A 470 30.81 2.89 -0.62
C ILE A 470 30.84 2.51 -2.11
N THR A 471 30.82 1.22 -2.43
CA THR A 471 30.73 0.69 -3.79
C THR A 471 29.28 0.44 -4.23
N GLU A 472 29.07 0.25 -5.53
CA GLU A 472 27.76 -0.05 -6.10
C GLU A 472 27.18 -1.37 -5.54
N ASP A 473 28.01 -2.40 -5.36
CA ASP A 473 27.60 -3.69 -4.78
C ASP A 473 27.13 -3.56 -3.31
N GLU A 474 27.73 -2.66 -2.53
CA GLU A 474 27.36 -2.38 -1.13
C GLU A 474 26.06 -1.57 -0.97
N LEU A 475 25.46 -1.05 -2.05
CA LEU A 475 24.14 -0.39 -1.98
C LEU A 475 23.04 -1.41 -1.63
N ASP A 476 22.56 -1.35 -0.39
CA ASP A 476 21.48 -2.17 0.14
C ASP A 476 20.14 -1.93 -0.59
N LEU A 477 19.52 -3.03 -1.08
CA LEU A 477 18.19 -3.05 -1.69
C LEU A 477 17.11 -3.59 -0.73
N THR A 478 17.32 -3.59 0.58
CA THR A 478 16.31 -3.99 1.56
C THR A 478 15.22 -2.89 1.70
N PRO A 479 13.93 -3.21 1.54
CA PRO A 479 12.84 -2.26 1.75
C PRO A 479 12.69 -1.89 3.23
N ALA A 480 12.32 -0.64 3.50
CA ALA A 480 12.07 -0.14 4.84
C ALA A 480 10.74 -0.68 5.41
N VAL A 481 10.57 -0.59 6.73
CA VAL A 481 9.32 -0.96 7.41
C VAL A 481 8.21 0.06 7.12
N GLY A 482 7.15 -0.37 6.46
CA GLY A 482 5.97 0.46 6.18
C GLY A 482 4.75 -0.34 5.77
N PHE A 483 3.66 0.37 5.45
CA PHE A 483 2.51 -0.18 4.74
C PHE A 483 2.81 -0.35 3.24
N THR A 484 3.59 0.58 2.70
CA THR A 484 4.31 0.48 1.41
C THR A 484 5.72 -0.09 1.64
N THR A 485 6.41 -0.46 0.55
CA THR A 485 7.84 -0.88 0.54
C THR A 485 8.75 0.18 -0.10
N PRO A 486 8.95 1.36 0.51
CA PRO A 486 9.97 2.30 0.07
C PRO A 486 11.38 1.74 0.35
N PRO A 487 12.43 2.23 -0.34
CA PRO A 487 13.79 1.80 -0.04
C PRO A 487 14.22 2.32 1.34
N SER A 488 15.14 1.58 1.97
CA SER A 488 15.82 2.01 3.20
C SER A 488 16.51 3.38 3.07
N SER A 489 16.83 3.99 4.21
CA SER A 489 17.32 5.37 4.28
C SER A 489 18.76 5.52 3.78
N HIS A 490 18.93 5.59 2.46
CA HIS A 490 20.20 5.79 1.78
C HIS A 490 20.57 7.28 1.60
N LYS A 491 21.84 7.52 1.26
CA LYS A 491 22.34 8.76 0.67
C LYS A 491 23.01 8.42 -0.66
N LEU A 492 22.89 9.30 -1.65
CA LEU A 492 23.53 9.17 -2.96
C LEU A 492 24.17 10.52 -3.33
N CYS A 493 25.20 10.48 -4.14
CA CYS A 493 25.78 11.68 -4.74
C CYS A 493 25.13 11.93 -6.11
N ALA A 494 24.68 13.16 -6.35
CA ALA A 494 24.15 13.61 -7.65
C ALA A 494 25.21 14.49 -8.32
N VAL A 495 26.09 13.88 -9.11
CA VAL A 495 27.15 14.56 -9.87
C VAL A 495 26.53 15.18 -11.12
N SER A 496 26.68 16.48 -11.36
CA SER A 496 26.06 17.10 -12.54
C SER A 496 26.78 16.69 -13.84
N ARG A 497 26.00 16.41 -14.88
CA ARG A 497 26.48 16.06 -16.24
C ARG A 497 26.55 17.30 -17.15
N GLN A 498 27.13 18.38 -16.64
CA GLN A 498 27.37 19.64 -17.39
C GLN A 498 28.60 19.56 -18.28
#